data_AF-A0A1G2XTA8-F1
#
_entry.id   AF-A0A1G2XTA8-F1
#
_cell.length_a   1.000
_cell.length_b   1.000
_cell.length_c   1.000
_cell.angle_alpha   90.00
_cell.angle_beta   90.00
_cell.angle_gamma   90.00
#
_symmetry.space_group_name_H-M   'P 1'
#
loop_
_entity.id
_entity.type
_entity.pdbx_description
1 polymer ?
#
loop_
_entity_poly.entity_id
_entity_poly.type
_entity_poly.pdbx_seq_one_letter_code
_entity_poly.pdbx_strand_id
1 'polypeptide(L)' 'MSDFNSEKDILVVASRLKKHIRSTSGMSMSANVAPALSDIIRSLCTQAIEKAKADRRKTVIDRDFH' A
#
# COMPACT_ATOMS: atom_id res chain seq x y z
N MET A 1 19.47 6.98 12.62
CA MET A 1 18.38 7.51 11.79
C MET A 1 17.11 6.78 12.16
N SER A 2 16.30 7.40 13.00
CA SER A 2 15.01 6.89 13.42
C SER A 2 14.09 8.10 13.53
N ASP A 3 13.63 8.58 12.38
CA ASP A 3 12.57 9.57 12.33
C ASP A 3 11.25 8.86 12.64
N PHE A 4 11.01 8.67 13.95
CA PHE A 4 9.68 8.42 14.48
C PHE A 4 8.90 9.73 14.42
N ASN A 5 8.38 10.09 13.24
CA ASN A 5 7.34 11.09 13.13
C ASN A 5 6.06 10.41 12.63
N SER A 6 5.03 10.46 13.48
CA SER A 6 3.93 9.51 13.56
C SER A 6 2.76 9.82 12.63
N GLU A 7 3.03 10.10 11.36
CA GLU A 7 2.03 9.99 10.30
C GLU A 7 2.63 9.16 9.16
N LYS A 8 2.24 7.88 9.08
CA LYS A 8 2.69 7.03 7.98
C LYS A 8 2.14 7.59 6.67
N ASP A 9 2.99 7.79 5.67
CA ASP A 9 2.59 8.31 4.37
C ASP A 9 1.43 7.54 3.74
N ILE A 10 0.56 8.24 3.04
CA ILE A 10 -0.49 7.63 2.24
C ILE A 10 0.10 7.15 0.92
N LEU A 11 0.13 5.83 0.70
CA LEU A 11 0.70 5.21 -0.50
C LEU A 11 -0.27 5.13 -1.68
N VAL A 12 -1.49 5.64 -1.51
CA VAL A 12 -2.57 5.59 -2.51
C VAL A 12 -3.08 6.98 -2.84
N VAL A 13 -3.45 7.19 -4.11
CA VAL A 13 -4.09 8.43 -4.52
C VAL A 13 -5.57 8.39 -4.09
N ALA A 14 -5.88 9.00 -2.95
CA ALA A 14 -7.20 8.95 -2.33
C ALA A 14 -8.35 9.39 -3.27
N SER A 15 -8.12 10.35 -4.16
CA SER A 15 -9.12 10.79 -5.15
C SER A 15 -9.45 9.72 -6.19
N ARG A 16 -8.44 8.96 -6.65
CA ARG A 16 -8.63 7.84 -7.59
C ARG A 16 -9.35 6.68 -6.92
N LEU A 17 -8.96 6.34 -5.69
CA LEU A 17 -9.61 5.29 -4.90
C LEU A 17 -11.08 5.62 -4.63
N LYS A 18 -11.37 6.85 -4.19
CA LYS A 18 -12.74 7.34 -3.98
C LYS A 18 -13.56 7.28 -5.25
N LYS A 19 -13.01 7.72 -6.39
CA LYS A 19 -13.69 7.65 -7.69
C LYS A 19 -14.00 6.21 -8.07
N HIS A 20 -13.06 5.29 -7.88
CA HIS A 20 -13.23 3.87 -8.18
C HIS A 20 -14.34 3.22 -7.33
N ILE A 21 -14.35 3.45 -6.02
CA ILE A 21 -15.42 2.94 -5.12
C ILE A 21 -16.78 3.50 -5.55
N ARG A 22 -16.88 4.82 -5.77
CA ARG A 22 -18.11 5.48 -6.20
C ARG A 22 -18.62 4.94 -7.55
N SER A 23 -17.74 4.77 -8.54
CA SER A 23 -18.15 4.29 -9.87
C SER A 23 -18.56 2.82 -9.88
N THR A 24 -18.02 2.03 -8.95
CA THR A 24 -18.25 0.57 -8.91
C THR A 24 -19.48 0.22 -8.08
N SER A 25 -19.72 0.90 -6.96
CA SER A 25 -20.79 0.55 -6.02
C SER A 25 -21.75 1.68 -5.68
N GLY A 26 -21.51 2.90 -6.17
CA GLY A 26 -22.25 4.10 -5.76
C GLY A 26 -21.89 4.61 -4.35
N MET A 27 -21.01 3.91 -3.63
CA MET A 27 -20.70 4.22 -2.23
C MET A 27 -19.76 5.41 -2.07
N SER A 28 -19.84 6.08 -0.92
CA SER A 28 -18.83 7.03 -0.45
C SER A 28 -17.67 6.31 0.25
N MET A 29 -16.52 6.97 0.34
CA MET A 29 -15.33 6.47 1.02
C MET A 29 -15.03 7.36 2.22
N SER A 30 -14.85 6.77 3.40
CA SER A 30 -14.44 7.50 4.60
C SER A 30 -12.95 7.91 4.53
N ALA A 31 -12.56 8.91 5.31
CA ALA A 31 -11.19 9.43 5.30
C ALA A 31 -10.14 8.36 5.71
N ASN A 32 -10.51 7.47 6.63
CA ASN A 32 -9.62 6.46 7.20
C ASN A 32 -9.34 5.26 6.28
N VAL A 33 -10.06 5.14 5.15
CA VAL A 33 -9.82 4.05 4.18
C VAL A 33 -8.42 4.19 3.54
N ALA A 34 -7.99 5.40 3.20
CA ALA A 34 -6.69 5.61 2.56
C ALA A 34 -5.50 5.26 3.48
N PRO A 35 -5.49 5.67 4.77
CA PRO A 35 -4.52 5.18 5.75
C PRO A 35 -4.53 3.65 5.90
N ALA A 36 -5.71 3.05 6.08
CA ALA A 36 -5.83 1.61 6.28
C ALA A 36 -5.30 0.80 5.09
N LEU A 37 -5.62 1.22 3.86
CA LEU A 37 -5.13 0.56 2.65
C LEU A 37 -3.61 0.75 2.48
N SER A 38 -3.08 1.91 2.86
CA SER A 38 -1.63 2.17 2.81
C SER A 38 -0.85 1.24 3.75
N ASP A 39 -1.43 0.89 4.89
CA ASP A 39 -0.83 -0.07 5.82
C ASP A 39 -0.86 -1.50 5.28
N ILE A 40 -1.92 -1.90 4.57
CA ILE A 40 -1.96 -3.18 3.85
C ILE A 40 -0.88 -3.23 2.77
N ILE A 41 -0.77 -2.19 1.95
CA ILE A 41 0.25 -2.09 0.89
C ILE A 41 1.67 -2.18 1.49
N ARG A 42 1.93 -1.48 2.60
CA ARG A 42 3.21 -1.58 3.31
C ARG A 42 3.52 -3.01 3.72
N SER A 43 2.56 -3.70 4.34
CA SER A 43 2.75 -5.10 4.76
C SER A 43 3.07 -6.02 3.58
N LEU A 44 2.34 -5.87 2.46
CA LEU A 44 2.60 -6.63 1.23
C LEU A 44 3.98 -6.34 0.65
N CYS A 45 4.37 -5.06 0.59
CA CYS A 45 5.71 -4.68 0.11
C CYS A 45 6.81 -5.24 1.02
N THR A 46 6.63 -5.24 2.34
CA THR A 46 7.60 -5.86 3.26
C THR A 46 7.78 -7.34 2.94
N GLN A 47 6.69 -8.09 2.76
CA GLN A 47 6.76 -9.51 2.40
C GLN A 47 7.45 -9.73 1.05
N ALA A 48 7.11 -8.92 0.05
CA ALA A 48 7.69 -9.00 -1.29
C ALA A 48 9.20 -8.68 -1.28
N ILE A 49 9.62 -7.71 -0.47
CA ILE A 49 11.04 -7.38 -0.26
C ILE A 49 11.79 -8.56 0.34
N GLU A 50 11.22 -9.26 1.33
CA GLU A 50 11.89 -10.41 1.94
C GLU A 50 12.04 -11.58 0.95
N LYS A 51 11.04 -11.84 0.10
CA LYS A 51 11.16 -12.81 -1.00
C LYS A 51 12.25 -12.42 -2.00
N ALA A 52 12.30 -11.14 -2.40
CA ALA A 52 13.33 -10.64 -3.31
C ALA A 52 14.74 -10.77 -2.72
N LYS A 53 14.91 -10.48 -1.43
CA LYS A 53 16.17 -10.67 -0.70
C LYS A 53 16.58 -12.13 -0.62
N ALA A 54 15.65 -13.04 -0.35
CA ALA A 54 15.92 -14.48 -0.30
C ALA A 54 16.45 -15.00 -1.66
N ASP A 55 15.93 -14.45 -2.74
CA ASP A 55 16.38 -14.70 -4.12
C ASP A 55 17.66 -13.92 -4.52
N ARG A 56 18.29 -13.18 -3.58
CA ARG A 56 19.46 -12.31 -3.81
C ARG A 56 19.25 -11.25 -4.89
N ARG A 57 18.01 -10.83 -5.11
CA ARG A 57 17.65 -9.75 -6.04
C ARG A 57 17.68 -8.40 -5.32
N LYS A 58 17.94 -7.33 -6.09
CA LYS A 58 17.82 -5.93 -5.64
C LYS A 58 16.53 -5.25 -6.13
N THR A 59 15.69 -6.00 -6.84
CA THR A 59 14.46 -5.53 -7.45
C THR A 59 13.33 -6.45 -7.02
N VAL A 60 12.31 -5.86 -6.41
CA VAL A 60 11.02 -6.52 -6.16
C VAL A 60 10.30 -6.63 -7.50
N ILE A 61 9.77 -7.81 -7.80
CA ILE A 61 9.04 -8.11 -9.03
C ILE A 61 7.65 -8.63 -8.71
N ASP A 62 6.81 -8.72 -9.73
CA ASP A 62 5.42 -9.19 -9.66
C ASP A 62 5.26 -10.52 -8.89
N ARG A 63 6.11 -11.51 -9.17
CA ARG A 63 6.05 -12.82 -8.48
C ARG A 63 6.29 -12.74 -6.96
N ASP A 64 6.85 -11.66 -6.45
CA ASP A 64 7.07 -11.51 -5.00
C ASP A 64 5.74 -11.23 -4.25
N PHE A 65 4.69 -10.82 -4.96
CA PHE A 65 3.36 -10.54 -4.40
C PHE A 65 2.39 -11.74 -4.43
N HIS A 66 2.84 -12.89 -4.91
CA HIS A 66 2.10 -14.16 -4.97
C HIS A 66 2.74 -15.18 -4.03
#